data_AF-A0A2V9ICG0-F1
#
_entry.id   AF-A0A2V9ICG0-F1
#
_cell.length_a   1.000
_cell.length_b   1.000
_cell.length_c   1.000
_cell.angle_alpha   90.00
_cell.angle_beta   90.00
_cell.angle_gamma   90.00
#
_symmetry.space_group_name_H-M   'P 1'
#
loop_
_entity.id
_entity.type
_entity.pdbx_description
1 polymer ?
#
loop_
_entity_poly.entity_id
_entity_poly.type
_entity_poly.pdbx_seq_one_letter_code
_entity_poly.pdbx_strand_id
1 'polypeptide(L)'
;MVIESKTVKAAARAEYIKFATLFLGVLVSLPLGPRAARCAPAEVPRALREAWLRFHETELCQGVDAVFSLRKDTMEVWCLVEDEKSYGKFLELIEPLRASYTVAVYVTRLNPEKKSPEDKDPPPSLWNNTEIREYLQDPFQRNSGSAGGFTVRPPPGEHDTEFFLKQRIMMFAEQTLEWERKMNRYAGDLPELAEAAFGSSAEPALSSRAAAACLAHAQGVEKLAERLADNLARALPKAGKRSRASEEPPSARRPAPPVENAIQLANGAHSIARRIYNFIHPQNHTVGLVDLREPSLLESLRSLRRMVGDFQRSASRVGDAKGP
;
A
#
# COMPACT_ATOMS: atom_id res chain seq x y z
N MET A 1 -30.63 -13.28 35.05
CA MET A 1 -29.74 -12.10 35.15
C MET A 1 -28.75 -12.19 34.01
N VAL A 2 -28.97 -11.39 32.96
CA VAL A 2 -28.09 -11.32 31.78
C VAL A 2 -27.47 -9.94 31.81
N ILE A 3 -26.26 -9.85 32.38
CA ILE A 3 -25.41 -8.68 32.30
C ILE A 3 -24.05 -9.23 31.90
N GLU A 4 -23.74 -9.24 30.59
CA GLU A 4 -22.38 -9.24 30.03
C GLU A 4 -22.45 -9.54 28.53
N SER A 5 -22.48 -8.48 27.73
CA SER A 5 -22.26 -8.57 26.27
C SER A 5 -21.83 -7.22 25.71
N LYS A 6 -22.33 -6.12 26.30
CA LYS A 6 -21.92 -4.76 25.93
C LYS A 6 -20.57 -4.34 26.51
N THR A 7 -20.20 -4.84 27.69
CA THR A 7 -18.93 -4.49 28.38
C THR A 7 -17.71 -5.12 27.71
N VAL A 8 -17.82 -6.35 27.19
CA VAL A 8 -16.73 -7.04 26.48
C VAL A 8 -16.49 -6.44 25.09
N LYS A 9 -17.56 -6.09 24.34
CA LYS A 9 -17.45 -5.37 23.06
C LYS A 9 -16.88 -3.95 23.24
N ALA A 10 -17.19 -3.27 24.35
CA ALA A 10 -16.62 -1.96 24.67
C ALA A 10 -15.13 -2.05 25.06
N ALA A 11 -14.72 -3.12 25.77
CA ALA A 11 -13.32 -3.35 26.15
C ALA A 11 -12.43 -3.66 24.92
N ALA A 12 -12.89 -4.53 24.01
CA ALA A 12 -12.16 -4.83 22.77
C ALA A 12 -12.05 -3.62 21.83
N ARG A 13 -13.12 -2.82 21.73
CA ARG A 13 -13.11 -1.56 20.96
C ARG A 13 -12.26 -0.49 21.63
N ALA A 14 -12.20 -0.47 22.96
CA ALA A 14 -11.31 0.41 23.70
C ALA A 14 -9.85 -0.01 23.58
N GLU A 15 -9.53 -1.30 23.42
CA GLU A 15 -8.18 -1.78 23.14
C GLU A 15 -7.75 -1.51 21.70
N TYR A 16 -8.65 -1.63 20.72
CA TYR A 16 -8.37 -1.24 19.33
C TYR A 16 -8.24 0.28 19.18
N ILE A 17 -9.06 1.07 19.88
CA ILE A 17 -8.92 2.53 19.93
C ILE A 17 -7.65 2.90 20.69
N LYS A 18 -7.29 2.22 21.80
CA LYS A 18 -6.00 2.42 22.47
C LYS A 18 -4.83 2.01 21.57
N PHE A 19 -4.95 0.96 20.75
CA PHE A 19 -3.93 0.54 19.80
C PHE A 19 -3.82 1.52 18.64
N ALA A 20 -4.91 1.96 18.02
CA ALA A 20 -4.91 2.97 16.98
C ALA A 20 -4.45 4.34 17.51
N THR A 21 -4.76 4.67 18.76
CA THR A 21 -4.31 5.90 19.44
C THR A 21 -2.89 5.76 20.01
N LEU A 22 -2.37 4.56 20.26
CA LEU A 22 -0.95 4.33 20.53
C LEU A 22 -0.16 4.28 19.21
N PHE A 23 -0.70 3.74 18.12
CA PHE A 23 -0.02 3.72 16.82
C PHE A 23 -0.01 5.11 16.21
N LEU A 24 -1.14 5.84 16.18
CA LEU A 24 -1.15 7.27 15.83
C LEU A 24 -0.47 8.12 16.90
N GLY A 25 -0.61 7.82 18.19
CA GLY A 25 -0.08 8.66 19.27
C GLY A 25 1.41 8.48 19.52
N VAL A 26 1.99 7.30 19.25
CA VAL A 26 3.45 7.09 19.20
C VAL A 26 4.01 7.65 17.88
N LEU A 27 3.23 7.67 16.79
CA LEU A 27 3.56 8.45 15.59
C LEU A 27 3.47 9.98 15.80
N VAL A 28 2.71 10.47 16.78
CA VAL A 28 2.45 11.91 17.01
C VAL A 28 3.17 12.49 18.24
N SER A 29 3.56 11.66 19.23
CA SER A 29 4.04 12.15 20.54
C SER A 29 5.47 11.72 20.92
N LEU A 30 6.15 10.93 20.08
CA LEU A 30 7.61 11.01 20.02
C LEU A 30 7.97 12.22 19.16
N PRO A 31 9.05 12.96 19.45
CA PRO A 31 9.45 14.06 18.60
C PRO A 31 9.53 13.50 17.17
N LEU A 32 8.67 14.03 16.31
CA LEU A 32 8.63 13.80 14.88
C LEU A 32 9.97 14.26 14.29
N GLY A 33 10.99 13.43 14.49
CA GLY A 33 12.02 13.21 13.50
C GLY A 33 11.44 12.29 12.43
N PRO A 34 11.88 12.42 11.18
CA PRO A 34 11.36 11.63 10.07
C PRO A 34 11.49 10.13 10.39
N ARG A 35 10.49 9.37 9.94
CA ARG A 35 10.39 7.90 9.94
C ARG A 35 11.71 7.19 10.22
N ALA A 36 11.72 6.39 11.28
CA ALA A 36 12.86 5.62 11.75
C ALA A 36 13.21 4.46 10.80
N ALA A 37 13.75 4.80 9.64
CA ALA A 37 14.83 4.10 8.97
C ALA A 37 15.61 5.17 8.20
N ARG A 38 16.32 6.01 8.96
CA ARG A 38 17.31 6.94 8.38
C ARG A 38 18.30 6.05 7.63
N CYS A 39 18.38 6.21 6.32
CA CYS A 39 19.38 5.62 5.43
C CYS A 39 20.62 5.27 6.23
N ALA A 40 20.94 3.98 6.37
CA ALA A 40 21.89 3.52 7.38
C ALA A 40 23.21 4.31 7.19
N PRO A 41 23.52 5.25 8.11
CA PRO A 41 24.62 6.17 7.88
C PRO A 41 25.92 5.36 7.71
N ALA A 42 26.92 5.93 7.04
CA ALA A 42 28.21 5.23 6.81
C ALA A 42 28.84 4.69 8.11
N GLU A 43 28.46 5.26 9.26
CA GLU A 43 28.84 4.87 10.61
C GLU A 43 28.26 3.51 11.06
N VAL A 44 27.22 3.00 10.39
CA VAL A 44 26.63 1.68 10.65
C VAL A 44 27.49 0.59 10.03
N PRO A 45 27.80 -0.50 10.77
CA PRO A 45 28.53 -1.64 10.25
C PRO A 45 27.93 -2.18 8.95
N ARG A 46 28.81 -2.45 7.99
CA ARG A 46 28.42 -2.95 6.66
C ARG A 46 27.52 -4.19 6.73
N ALA A 47 27.79 -5.11 7.67
CA ALA A 47 27.00 -6.33 7.83
C ALA A 47 25.51 -6.05 8.15
N LEU A 48 25.22 -5.03 8.97
CA LEU A 48 23.85 -4.64 9.31
C LEU A 48 23.15 -4.00 8.10
N ARG A 49 23.87 -3.16 7.34
CA ARG A 49 23.37 -2.54 6.11
C ARG A 49 23.11 -3.58 5.01
N GLU A 50 23.97 -4.59 4.90
CA GLU A 50 23.79 -5.70 3.98
C GLU A 50 22.58 -6.57 4.32
N ALA A 51 22.27 -6.79 5.60
CA ALA A 51 21.06 -7.51 6.00
C ALA A 51 19.79 -6.72 5.68
N TRP A 52 19.76 -5.40 5.97
CA TRP A 52 18.66 -4.53 5.54
C TRP A 52 18.48 -4.55 4.02
N LEU A 53 19.58 -4.48 3.26
CA LEU A 53 19.48 -4.52 1.80
C LEU A 53 18.98 -5.87 1.28
N ARG A 54 19.47 -6.99 1.84
CA ARG A 54 19.00 -8.34 1.49
C ARG A 54 17.53 -8.55 1.79
N PHE A 55 17.01 -7.94 2.84
CA PHE A 55 15.59 -7.98 3.17
C PHE A 55 14.73 -7.42 2.01
N HIS A 56 15.18 -6.33 1.38
CA HIS A 56 14.51 -5.74 0.21
C HIS A 56 14.77 -6.53 -1.07
N GLU A 57 16.01 -6.97 -1.31
CA GLU A 57 16.38 -7.76 -2.50
C GLU A 57 15.61 -9.09 -2.61
N THR A 58 15.25 -9.67 -1.47
CA THR A 58 14.51 -10.94 -1.40
C THR A 58 13.00 -10.74 -1.23
N GLU A 59 12.52 -9.49 -1.36
CA GLU A 59 11.12 -9.10 -1.23
C GLU A 59 10.47 -9.53 0.09
N LEU A 60 11.25 -9.72 1.16
CA LEU A 60 10.72 -10.08 2.48
C LEU A 60 9.82 -8.97 3.05
N CYS A 61 10.02 -7.73 2.62
CA CYS A 61 9.12 -6.61 2.89
C CYS A 61 7.67 -6.93 2.52
N GLN A 62 7.40 -7.77 1.52
CA GLN A 62 6.02 -8.09 1.13
C GLN A 62 5.31 -9.06 2.10
N GLY A 63 6.04 -9.81 2.91
CA GLY A 63 5.48 -10.74 3.91
C GLY A 63 5.72 -10.32 5.37
N VAL A 64 6.62 -9.38 5.60
CA VAL A 64 6.95 -8.82 6.91
C VAL A 64 7.00 -7.30 6.77
N ASP A 65 6.06 -6.60 7.39
CA ASP A 65 6.13 -5.14 7.49
C ASP A 65 7.15 -4.81 8.58
N ALA A 66 8.32 -4.28 8.23
CA ALA A 66 9.42 -4.12 9.15
C ALA A 66 10.01 -2.72 9.12
N VAL A 67 10.27 -2.17 10.30
CA VAL A 67 10.98 -0.90 10.49
C VAL A 67 12.32 -1.19 11.16
N PHE A 68 13.41 -0.80 10.49
CA PHE A 68 14.78 -1.04 10.95
C PHE A 68 15.38 0.22 11.61
N SER A 69 15.78 0.11 12.88
CA SER A 69 16.62 1.09 13.58
C SER A 69 18.03 0.55 13.64
N LEU A 70 18.91 1.15 12.83
CA LEU A 70 20.32 0.76 12.71
C LEU A 70 21.20 1.78 13.43
N ARG A 71 22.05 1.29 14.34
CA ARG A 71 23.03 2.06 15.10
C ARG A 71 24.42 1.41 14.96
N LYS A 72 25.43 1.99 15.60
CA LYS A 72 26.84 1.61 15.46
C LYS A 72 27.13 0.12 15.74
N ASP A 73 26.40 -0.51 16.67
CA ASP A 73 26.57 -1.91 17.07
C ASP A 73 25.23 -2.61 17.35
N THR A 74 24.13 -1.94 17.04
CA THR A 74 22.77 -2.31 17.44
C THR A 74 21.84 -2.29 16.23
N MET A 75 21.00 -3.32 16.10
CA MET A 75 19.91 -3.40 15.14
C MET A 75 18.62 -3.73 15.88
N GLU A 76 17.66 -2.81 15.84
CA GLU A 76 16.31 -3.04 16.35
C GLU A 76 15.35 -3.13 15.17
N VAL A 77 14.50 -4.15 15.16
CA VAL A 77 13.48 -4.33 14.12
C VAL A 77 12.12 -4.46 14.77
N TRP A 78 11.19 -3.56 14.46
CA TRP A 78 9.78 -3.71 14.79
C TRP A 78 9.07 -4.26 13.56
N CYS A 79 8.39 -5.39 13.70
CA CYS A 79 7.71 -6.00 12.57
C CYS A 79 6.28 -6.48 12.85
N LEU A 80 5.44 -6.34 11.83
CA LEU A 80 4.15 -6.99 11.71
C LEU A 80 4.29 -8.18 10.75
N VAL A 81 4.01 -9.38 11.24
CA VAL A 81 4.08 -10.61 10.44
C VAL A 81 2.76 -10.79 9.69
N GLU A 82 2.84 -10.77 8.35
CA GLU A 82 1.72 -11.08 7.45
C GLU A 82 1.83 -12.48 6.85
N ASP A 83 3.07 -12.96 6.66
CA ASP A 83 3.37 -14.30 6.17
C ASP A 83 4.46 -14.96 7.01
N GLU A 84 4.12 -16.07 7.68
CA GLU A 84 5.04 -16.82 8.55
C GLU A 84 6.23 -17.41 7.77
N LYS A 85 6.06 -17.72 6.47
CA LYS A 85 7.17 -18.21 5.64
C LYS A 85 8.22 -17.13 5.42
N SER A 86 7.78 -15.90 5.13
CA SER A 86 8.67 -14.74 4.97
C SER A 86 9.30 -14.35 6.30
N TYR A 87 8.55 -14.44 7.41
CA TYR A 87 9.09 -14.21 8.74
C TYR A 87 10.18 -15.22 9.12
N GLY A 88 10.01 -16.50 8.80
CA GLY A 88 11.06 -17.51 9.00
C GLY A 88 12.36 -17.17 8.25
N LYS A 89 12.26 -16.82 6.97
CA LYS A 89 13.42 -16.37 6.16
C LYS A 89 14.04 -15.08 6.68
N PHE A 90 13.23 -14.16 7.19
CA PHE A 90 13.71 -12.93 7.82
C PHE A 90 14.53 -13.23 9.07
N LEU A 91 14.10 -14.18 9.91
CA LEU A 91 14.90 -14.62 11.06
C LEU A 91 16.23 -15.26 10.63
N GLU A 92 16.21 -16.14 9.63
CA GLU A 92 17.43 -16.75 9.06
C GLU A 92 18.43 -15.70 8.55
N LEU A 93 17.95 -14.59 8.01
CA LEU A 93 18.77 -13.49 7.51
C LEU A 93 19.50 -12.75 8.63
N ILE A 94 18.87 -12.55 9.78
CA ILE A 94 19.43 -11.74 10.88
C ILE A 94 20.12 -12.56 11.97
N GLU A 95 19.83 -13.85 12.08
CA GLU A 95 20.38 -14.72 13.13
C GLU A 95 21.91 -14.73 13.16
N PRO A 96 22.64 -14.81 12.03
CA PRO A 96 24.11 -14.79 12.03
C PRO A 96 24.71 -13.49 12.61
N LEU A 97 23.96 -12.38 12.57
CA LEU A 97 24.43 -11.09 13.06
C LEU A 97 24.47 -11.01 14.59
N ARG A 98 23.69 -11.85 15.28
CA ARG A 98 23.61 -11.86 16.75
C ARG A 98 24.92 -12.23 17.43
N ALA A 99 25.81 -12.92 16.74
CA ALA A 99 27.13 -13.29 17.26
C ALA A 99 28.08 -12.09 17.39
N SER A 100 27.83 -11.00 16.63
CA SER A 100 28.75 -9.86 16.54
C SER A 100 28.08 -8.51 16.87
N TYR A 101 26.75 -8.47 16.92
CA TYR A 101 25.97 -7.25 17.11
C TYR A 101 24.79 -7.50 18.05
N THR A 102 24.32 -6.44 18.70
CA THR A 102 23.09 -6.50 19.50
C THR A 102 21.89 -6.40 18.56
N VAL A 103 21.17 -7.50 18.35
CA VAL A 103 19.99 -7.54 17.48
C VAL A 103 18.74 -7.82 18.30
N ALA A 104 17.78 -6.89 18.27
CA ALA A 104 16.48 -7.04 18.91
C ALA A 104 15.35 -7.03 17.86
N VAL A 105 14.40 -7.96 17.97
CA VAL A 105 13.24 -8.03 17.09
C VAL A 105 11.96 -8.02 17.92
N TYR A 106 11.10 -7.05 17.65
CA TYR A 106 9.82 -6.84 18.29
C TYR A 106 8.71 -7.24 17.33
N VAL A 107 8.04 -8.35 17.62
CA VAL A 107 7.14 -9.03 16.69
C VAL A 107 5.69 -8.79 17.09
N THR A 108 4.90 -8.32 16.13
CA THR A 108 3.43 -8.29 16.21
C THR A 108 2.88 -9.27 15.19
N ARG A 109 1.90 -10.09 15.59
CA ARG A 109 1.17 -10.98 14.68
C ARG A 109 -0.25 -10.50 14.54
N LEU A 110 -0.77 -10.46 13.31
CA LEU A 110 -2.20 -10.31 13.11
C LEU A 110 -2.87 -11.55 13.67
N ASN A 111 -3.64 -11.40 14.75
CA ASN A 111 -4.53 -12.48 15.17
C ASN A 111 -5.50 -12.72 14.01
N PRO A 112 -5.71 -13.97 13.56
CA PRO A 112 -6.82 -14.26 12.68
C PRO A 112 -8.07 -14.00 13.53
N GLU A 113 -8.63 -12.79 13.43
CA GLU A 113 -9.94 -12.51 13.98
C GLU A 113 -10.86 -13.59 13.42
N LYS A 114 -11.49 -14.35 14.32
CA LYS A 114 -12.59 -15.24 13.93
C LYS A 114 -13.64 -14.31 13.34
N LYS A 115 -13.66 -14.17 12.00
CA LYS A 115 -14.61 -13.33 11.26
C LYS A 115 -15.99 -13.58 11.86
N SER A 116 -16.47 -12.59 12.60
CA SER A 116 -17.79 -12.62 13.20
C SER A 116 -18.81 -12.69 12.04
N PRO A 117 -20.05 -13.12 12.29
CA PRO A 117 -21.08 -13.05 11.25
C PRO A 117 -21.29 -11.62 10.72
N GLU A 118 -20.93 -10.59 11.51
CA GLU A 118 -20.92 -9.17 11.13
C GLU A 118 -19.79 -8.84 10.14
N ASP A 119 -18.66 -9.57 10.14
CA ASP A 119 -17.54 -9.45 9.18
C ASP A 119 -17.82 -10.16 7.84
N LYS A 120 -18.99 -10.77 7.69
CA LYS A 120 -19.47 -11.35 6.41
C LYS A 120 -20.26 -10.35 5.58
N ASP A 121 -20.56 -9.17 6.11
CA ASP A 121 -21.24 -8.14 5.34
C ASP A 121 -20.22 -7.23 4.65
N PRO A 122 -20.50 -6.80 3.39
CA PRO A 122 -19.63 -5.89 2.68
C PRO A 122 -19.49 -4.54 3.40
N PRO A 123 -18.39 -3.79 3.17
CA PRO A 123 -18.22 -2.46 3.73
C PRO A 123 -19.45 -1.59 3.47
N PRO A 124 -20.03 -0.93 4.49
CA PRO A 124 -21.28 -0.17 4.33
C PRO A 124 -21.22 0.90 3.26
N SER A 125 -20.05 1.49 3.00
CA SER A 125 -19.86 2.47 1.94
C SER A 125 -20.06 1.91 0.53
N LEU A 126 -19.73 0.63 0.33
CA LEU A 126 -19.91 -0.06 -0.94
C LEU A 126 -21.32 -0.66 -1.04
N TRP A 127 -21.84 -1.20 0.05
CA TRP A 127 -23.18 -1.79 0.09
C TRP A 127 -24.29 -0.75 -0.05
N ASN A 128 -24.20 0.37 0.66
CA ASN A 128 -25.25 1.38 0.65
C ASN A 128 -25.22 2.25 -0.62
N ASN A 129 -24.19 2.12 -1.46
CA ASN A 129 -24.06 2.86 -2.70
C ASN A 129 -24.80 2.15 -3.84
N THR A 130 -25.94 2.70 -4.23
CA THR A 130 -26.82 2.13 -5.26
C THR A 130 -26.14 2.05 -6.63
N GLU A 131 -25.36 3.06 -7.03
CA GLU A 131 -24.61 3.06 -8.30
C GLU A 131 -23.58 1.90 -8.35
N ILE A 132 -22.86 1.64 -7.24
CA ILE A 132 -21.89 0.54 -7.15
C ILE A 132 -22.61 -0.81 -7.19
N ARG A 133 -23.71 -0.96 -6.45
CA ARG A 133 -24.49 -2.20 -6.43
C ARG A 133 -25.04 -2.53 -7.81
N GLU A 134 -25.68 -1.58 -8.48
CA GLU A 134 -26.23 -1.77 -9.83
C GLU A 134 -25.14 -2.13 -10.84
N TYR A 135 -23.99 -1.43 -10.79
CA TYR A 135 -22.88 -1.70 -11.69
C TYR A 135 -22.20 -3.06 -11.44
N LEU A 136 -22.14 -3.51 -10.19
CA LEU A 136 -21.59 -4.82 -9.84
C LEU A 136 -22.59 -5.97 -10.06
N GLN A 137 -23.90 -5.72 -10.09
CA GLN A 137 -24.90 -6.77 -10.28
C GLN A 137 -24.84 -7.46 -11.66
N ASP A 138 -24.50 -6.75 -12.74
CA ASP A 138 -24.53 -7.32 -14.11
C ASP A 138 -23.15 -7.34 -14.81
N PRO A 139 -22.47 -8.52 -14.88
CA PRO A 139 -21.22 -8.68 -15.61
C PRO A 139 -21.34 -8.66 -17.14
N PHE A 140 -22.55 -8.80 -17.71
CA PHE A 140 -22.77 -9.03 -19.14
C PHE A 140 -23.38 -7.81 -19.85
N GLN A 141 -24.02 -6.89 -19.14
CA GLN A 141 -24.38 -5.56 -19.67
C GLN A 141 -23.19 -4.61 -19.87
N ARG A 142 -21.96 -5.06 -19.56
CA ARG A 142 -20.70 -4.31 -19.71
C ARG A 142 -20.44 -3.73 -21.12
N ASN A 143 -21.06 -4.30 -22.17
CA ASN A 143 -20.84 -3.91 -23.57
C ASN A 143 -22.10 -3.46 -24.33
N SER A 144 -23.30 -3.52 -23.73
CA SER A 144 -24.50 -3.02 -24.38
C SER A 144 -24.60 -1.52 -24.17
N GLY A 145 -23.94 -0.75 -25.03
CA GLY A 145 -24.28 0.66 -25.19
C GLY A 145 -25.77 0.77 -25.43
N SER A 146 -26.50 1.33 -24.47
CA SER A 146 -27.84 1.90 -24.60
C SER A 146 -28.67 1.35 -25.78
N ALA A 147 -29.23 0.15 -25.67
CA ALA A 147 -30.30 -0.29 -26.55
C ALA A 147 -31.09 -1.45 -25.94
N GLY A 148 -32.39 -1.20 -25.71
CA GLY A 148 -33.42 -2.23 -25.73
C GLY A 148 -33.66 -2.94 -24.40
N GLY A 149 -34.81 -2.66 -23.78
CA GLY A 149 -35.35 -3.46 -22.70
C GLY A 149 -35.51 -4.92 -23.14
N PHE A 150 -34.74 -5.80 -22.53
CA PHE A 150 -35.06 -7.21 -22.43
C PHE A 150 -35.33 -7.50 -20.96
N THR A 151 -36.61 -7.69 -20.64
CA THR A 151 -37.04 -8.24 -19.36
C THR A 151 -36.59 -9.70 -19.29
N VAL A 152 -35.35 -9.91 -18.84
CA VAL A 152 -34.89 -11.23 -18.42
C VAL A 152 -35.62 -11.54 -17.12
N ARG A 153 -36.50 -12.55 -17.16
CA ARG A 153 -37.19 -13.08 -16.00
C ARG A 153 -36.14 -13.43 -14.93
N PRO A 154 -36.23 -12.91 -13.69
CA PRO A 154 -35.25 -13.24 -12.67
C PRO A 154 -35.24 -14.76 -12.43
N PRO A 155 -34.06 -15.40 -12.35
CA PRO A 155 -33.99 -16.81 -12.00
C PRO A 155 -34.63 -17.03 -10.63
N PRO A 156 -35.30 -18.17 -10.40
CA PRO A 156 -35.94 -18.44 -9.11
C PRO A 156 -34.86 -18.60 -8.04
N GLY A 157 -34.80 -17.65 -7.10
CA GLY A 157 -33.83 -17.61 -6.00
C GLY A 157 -33.35 -16.18 -5.70
N GLU A 158 -34.24 -15.30 -5.24
CA GLU A 158 -33.86 -13.93 -4.81
C GLU A 158 -32.79 -13.92 -3.69
N HIS A 159 -32.68 -15.01 -2.93
CA HIS A 159 -31.69 -15.15 -1.86
C HIS A 159 -30.26 -15.42 -2.38
N ASP A 160 -30.10 -16.01 -3.57
CA ASP A 160 -28.76 -16.36 -4.09
C ASP A 160 -28.09 -15.15 -4.75
N THR A 161 -28.85 -14.28 -5.42
CA THR A 161 -28.32 -13.10 -6.12
C THR A 161 -27.73 -12.06 -5.16
N GLU A 162 -28.37 -11.82 -4.02
CA GLU A 162 -27.87 -10.93 -2.98
C GLU A 162 -26.58 -11.47 -2.35
N PHE A 163 -26.54 -12.77 -2.06
CA PHE A 163 -25.38 -13.45 -1.51
C PHE A 163 -24.15 -13.33 -2.43
N PHE A 164 -24.32 -13.62 -3.72
CA PHE A 164 -23.23 -13.49 -4.70
C PHE A 164 -22.77 -12.03 -4.87
N LEU A 165 -23.68 -11.06 -4.81
CA LEU A 165 -23.32 -9.65 -4.87
C LEU A 165 -22.50 -9.22 -3.65
N LYS A 166 -22.93 -9.60 -2.43
CA LYS A 166 -22.19 -9.35 -1.19
C LYS A 166 -20.77 -9.92 -1.27
N GLN A 167 -20.64 -11.17 -1.69
CA GLN A 167 -19.33 -11.82 -1.88
C GLN A 167 -18.45 -11.06 -2.87
N ARG A 168 -18.99 -10.62 -4.00
CA ARG A 168 -18.22 -9.85 -5.00
C ARG A 168 -17.76 -8.50 -4.48
N ILE A 169 -18.61 -7.79 -3.72
CA ILE A 169 -18.25 -6.51 -3.10
C ILE A 169 -17.14 -6.72 -2.06
N MET A 170 -17.25 -7.77 -1.23
CA MET A 170 -16.21 -8.11 -0.26
C MET A 170 -14.88 -8.43 -0.95
N MET A 171 -14.90 -9.31 -1.96
CA MET A 171 -13.69 -9.65 -2.72
C MET A 171 -13.04 -8.42 -3.35
N PHE A 172 -13.86 -7.53 -3.93
CA PHE A 172 -13.37 -6.28 -4.48
C PHE A 172 -12.69 -5.41 -3.41
N ALA A 173 -13.31 -5.25 -2.24
CA ALA A 173 -12.75 -4.46 -1.14
C ALA A 173 -11.44 -5.07 -0.61
N GLU A 174 -11.45 -6.37 -0.32
CA GLU A 174 -10.29 -7.11 0.20
C GLU A 174 -9.11 -7.05 -0.79
N GLN A 175 -9.34 -7.32 -2.08
CA GLN A 175 -8.30 -7.24 -3.11
C GLN A 175 -7.76 -5.82 -3.29
N THR A 176 -8.64 -4.81 -3.27
CA THR A 176 -8.23 -3.41 -3.41
C THR A 176 -7.36 -2.98 -2.24
N LEU A 177 -7.74 -3.31 -1.00
CA LEU A 177 -6.94 -3.01 0.19
C LEU A 177 -5.65 -3.82 0.25
N GLU A 178 -5.64 -5.06 -0.23
CA GLU A 178 -4.41 -5.87 -0.27
C GLU A 178 -3.38 -5.27 -1.24
N TRP A 179 -3.80 -4.95 -2.48
CA TRP A 179 -2.89 -4.40 -3.48
C TRP A 179 -2.45 -2.97 -3.15
N GLU A 180 -3.35 -2.18 -2.55
CA GLU A 180 -3.01 -0.86 -2.03
C GLU A 180 -1.93 -0.95 -0.95
N ARG A 181 -2.10 -1.81 0.06
CA ARG A 181 -1.09 -2.01 1.12
C ARG A 181 0.27 -2.43 0.55
N LYS A 182 0.28 -3.41 -0.36
CA LYS A 182 1.52 -3.86 -1.03
C LYS A 182 2.19 -2.74 -1.82
N MET A 183 1.41 -1.94 -2.54
CA MET A 183 1.89 -0.81 -3.32
C MET A 183 2.49 0.26 -2.41
N ASN A 184 1.78 0.61 -1.34
CA ASN A 184 2.21 1.58 -0.35
C ASN A 184 3.47 1.12 0.38
N ARG A 185 3.65 -0.20 0.58
CA ARG A 185 4.86 -0.76 1.19
C ARG A 185 6.08 -0.62 0.26
N TYR A 186 5.99 -1.09 -0.98
CA TYR A 186 7.07 -0.87 -1.96
C TYR A 186 7.44 0.60 -2.07
N ALA A 187 6.44 1.48 -2.13
CA ALA A 187 6.64 2.92 -2.24
C ALA A 187 7.24 3.54 -0.98
N GLY A 188 6.89 3.03 0.21
CA GLY A 188 7.38 3.51 1.50
C GLY A 188 8.90 3.35 1.67
N ASP A 189 9.45 2.26 1.11
CA ASP A 189 10.88 1.94 1.19
C ASP A 189 11.74 2.66 0.13
N LEU A 190 11.11 3.22 -0.91
CA LEU A 190 11.81 3.86 -2.04
C LEU A 190 12.76 4.99 -1.62
N PRO A 191 12.39 5.95 -0.74
CA PRO A 191 13.28 7.04 -0.37
C PRO A 191 14.59 6.54 0.23
N GLU A 192 14.51 5.53 1.10
CA GLU A 192 15.67 4.99 1.81
C GLU A 192 16.56 4.16 0.88
N LEU A 193 15.94 3.35 0.01
CA LEU A 193 16.65 2.62 -1.05
C LEU A 193 17.30 3.58 -2.06
N ALA A 194 16.64 4.69 -2.39
CA ALA A 194 17.18 5.70 -3.30
C ALA A 194 18.35 6.47 -2.68
N GLU A 195 18.29 6.78 -1.38
CA GLU A 195 19.42 7.37 -0.66
C GLU A 195 20.61 6.41 -0.60
N ALA A 196 20.37 5.12 -0.30
CA ALA A 196 21.43 4.11 -0.29
C ALA A 196 22.06 3.87 -1.67
N ALA A 197 21.31 4.10 -2.75
CA ALA A 197 21.75 3.91 -4.13
C ALA A 197 22.42 5.15 -4.75
N PHE A 198 21.83 6.32 -4.55
CA PHE A 198 22.12 7.55 -5.30
C PHE A 198 22.49 8.73 -4.41
N GLY A 199 22.38 8.60 -3.09
CA GLY A 199 22.74 9.65 -2.14
C GLY A 199 24.23 10.00 -2.19
N SER A 200 24.58 11.21 -1.77
CA SER A 200 25.97 11.69 -1.74
C SER A 200 26.89 10.87 -0.83
N SER A 201 26.30 10.16 0.14
CA SER A 201 26.99 9.30 1.10
C SER A 201 26.84 7.80 0.80
N ALA A 202 26.35 7.45 -0.40
CA ALA A 202 26.17 6.05 -0.80
C ALA A 202 27.51 5.32 -0.83
N GLU A 203 27.60 4.18 -0.13
CA GLU A 203 28.78 3.33 -0.18
C GLU A 203 28.89 2.67 -1.56
N PRO A 204 30.01 2.82 -2.30
CA PRO A 204 30.15 2.29 -3.66
C PRO A 204 29.83 0.80 -3.76
N ALA A 205 30.27 0.00 -2.78
CA ALA A 205 30.09 -1.45 -2.75
C ALA A 205 28.62 -1.91 -2.62
N LEU A 206 27.74 -1.07 -2.05
CA LEU A 206 26.32 -1.40 -1.85
C LEU A 206 25.41 -0.63 -2.83
N SER A 207 25.90 0.47 -3.41
CA SER A 207 25.12 1.38 -4.25
C SER A 207 24.44 0.70 -5.44
N SER A 208 25.12 -0.21 -6.14
CA SER A 208 24.56 -0.92 -7.31
C SER A 208 23.42 -1.87 -6.92
N ARG A 209 23.59 -2.59 -5.80
CA ARG A 209 22.59 -3.49 -5.23
C ARG A 209 21.38 -2.72 -4.71
N ALA A 210 21.61 -1.62 -4.00
CA ALA A 210 20.56 -0.70 -3.56
C ALA A 210 19.80 -0.11 -4.75
N ALA A 211 20.48 0.27 -5.84
CA ALA A 211 19.85 0.77 -7.04
C ALA A 211 18.95 -0.29 -7.69
N ALA A 212 19.41 -1.55 -7.77
CA ALA A 212 18.62 -2.65 -8.29
C ALA A 212 17.37 -2.92 -7.45
N ALA A 213 17.50 -2.96 -6.12
CA ALA A 213 16.36 -3.15 -5.21
C ALA A 213 15.37 -1.97 -5.30
N CYS A 214 15.87 -0.73 -5.37
CA CYS A 214 15.06 0.47 -5.54
C CYS A 214 14.26 0.45 -6.86
N LEU A 215 14.89 0.05 -7.96
CA LEU A 215 14.22 -0.11 -9.26
C LEU A 215 13.17 -1.23 -9.23
N ALA A 216 13.46 -2.34 -8.55
CA ALA A 216 12.51 -3.43 -8.36
C ALA A 216 11.28 -2.97 -7.57
N HIS A 217 11.47 -2.19 -6.49
CA HIS A 217 10.37 -1.58 -5.74
C HIS A 217 9.53 -0.65 -6.62
N ALA A 218 10.17 0.21 -7.42
CA ALA A 218 9.46 1.13 -8.32
C ALA A 218 8.62 0.35 -9.36
N GLN A 219 9.14 -0.75 -9.91
CA GLN A 219 8.39 -1.65 -10.78
C GLN A 219 7.24 -2.36 -10.04
N GLY A 220 7.43 -2.74 -8.78
CA GLY A 220 6.38 -3.27 -7.92
C GLY A 220 5.22 -2.29 -7.75
N VAL A 221 5.53 -1.01 -7.49
CA VAL A 221 4.56 0.08 -7.43
C VAL A 221 3.79 0.21 -8.74
N GLU A 222 4.47 0.23 -9.89
CA GLU A 222 3.82 0.34 -11.20
C GLU A 222 2.84 -0.82 -11.47
N LYS A 223 3.29 -2.06 -11.25
CA LYS A 223 2.46 -3.27 -11.46
C LYS A 223 1.21 -3.24 -10.59
N LEU A 224 1.34 -2.85 -9.32
CA LEU A 224 0.19 -2.78 -8.41
C LEU A 224 -0.73 -1.61 -8.73
N ALA A 225 -0.17 -0.47 -9.13
CA ALA A 225 -0.96 0.68 -9.59
C ALA A 225 -1.80 0.35 -10.83
N GLU A 226 -1.24 -0.43 -11.77
CA GLU A 226 -1.97 -0.93 -12.94
C GLU A 226 -3.09 -1.91 -12.53
N ARG A 227 -2.80 -2.89 -11.68
CA ARG A 227 -3.82 -3.83 -11.17
C ARG A 227 -4.96 -3.11 -10.42
N LEU A 228 -4.61 -2.14 -9.59
CA LEU A 228 -5.58 -1.29 -8.90
C LEU A 228 -6.43 -0.50 -9.90
N ALA A 229 -5.82 0.11 -10.90
CA ALA A 229 -6.54 0.87 -11.92
C ALA A 229 -7.51 -0.03 -12.70
N ASP A 230 -7.09 -1.23 -13.08
CA ASP A 230 -7.92 -2.21 -13.78
C ASP A 230 -9.10 -2.67 -12.91
N ASN A 231 -8.86 -2.95 -11.63
CA ASN A 231 -9.91 -3.39 -10.71
C ASN A 231 -10.92 -2.29 -10.42
N LEU A 232 -10.45 -1.06 -10.20
CA LEU A 232 -11.30 0.12 -10.03
C LEU A 232 -12.10 0.41 -11.30
N ALA A 233 -11.50 0.32 -12.49
CA ALA A 233 -12.20 0.52 -13.75
C ALA A 233 -13.27 -0.56 -14.03
N ARG A 234 -13.04 -1.79 -13.55
CA ARG A 234 -14.03 -2.89 -13.62
C ARG A 234 -15.15 -2.77 -12.60
N ALA A 235 -14.94 -2.07 -11.50
CA ALA A 235 -15.89 -1.98 -10.38
C ALA A 235 -16.60 -0.63 -10.26
N LEU A 236 -16.11 0.42 -10.92
CA LEU A 236 -16.70 1.76 -10.86
C LEU A 236 -17.38 2.13 -12.19
N PRO A 237 -18.59 2.70 -12.16
CA PRO A 237 -19.27 3.17 -13.36
C PRO A 237 -18.46 4.29 -14.03
N LYS A 238 -18.32 4.19 -15.37
CA LYS A 238 -17.69 5.23 -16.20
C LYS A 238 -18.45 6.55 -16.00
N ALA A 239 -17.75 7.63 -15.69
CA ALA A 239 -18.38 8.95 -15.64
C ALA A 239 -19.04 9.25 -17.00
N GLY A 240 -20.34 9.58 -16.98
CA GLY A 240 -21.02 10.14 -18.16
C GLY A 240 -20.24 11.37 -18.64
N LYS A 241 -20.07 11.51 -19.96
CA LYS A 241 -19.21 12.49 -20.67
C LYS A 241 -19.22 13.91 -20.07
N ARG A 242 -18.50 14.11 -18.97
CA ARG A 242 -18.12 15.40 -18.36
C ARG A 242 -16.87 15.17 -17.50
N SER A 243 -15.80 14.69 -18.11
CA SER A 243 -14.47 15.05 -17.62
C SER A 243 -13.87 15.90 -18.72
N ARG A 244 -13.81 17.21 -18.46
CA ARG A 244 -12.90 18.09 -19.17
C ARG A 244 -11.53 17.50 -18.85
N ALA A 245 -10.89 16.87 -19.82
CA ALA A 245 -9.50 16.49 -19.66
C ALA A 245 -8.78 17.74 -19.16
N SER A 246 -8.25 17.69 -17.94
CA SER A 246 -7.38 18.76 -17.47
C SER A 246 -6.18 18.70 -18.39
N GLU A 247 -6.15 19.57 -19.39
CA GLU A 247 -4.93 19.92 -20.11
C GLU A 247 -3.99 20.52 -19.06
N GLU A 248 -3.17 19.67 -18.45
CA GLU A 248 -1.94 20.19 -17.87
C GLU A 248 -0.94 20.38 -19.00
N PRO A 249 -0.38 21.60 -19.15
CA PRO A 249 0.67 21.83 -20.12
C PRO A 249 1.89 20.99 -19.74
N PRO A 250 2.73 20.55 -20.70
CA PRO A 250 4.02 19.96 -20.37
C PRO A 250 4.90 21.08 -19.81
N SER A 251 4.83 21.30 -18.51
CA SER A 251 5.88 22.05 -17.83
C SER A 251 7.15 21.24 -18.00
N ALA A 252 8.12 21.82 -18.69
CA ALA A 252 9.50 21.37 -18.72
C ALA A 252 10.06 21.40 -17.29
N ARG A 253 9.62 20.48 -16.44
CA ARG A 253 10.19 20.27 -15.11
C ARG A 253 11.60 19.76 -15.35
N ARG A 254 12.55 20.52 -14.81
CA ARG A 254 13.94 20.07 -14.71
C ARG A 254 13.93 18.66 -14.14
N PRO A 255 14.63 17.69 -14.76
CA PRO A 255 14.63 16.32 -14.26
C PRO A 255 15.14 16.32 -12.82
N ALA A 256 14.26 15.95 -11.88
CA ALA A 256 14.61 15.90 -10.47
C ALA A 256 15.56 14.72 -10.19
N PRO A 257 16.44 14.83 -9.16
CA PRO A 257 17.32 13.75 -8.76
C PRO A 257 16.55 12.48 -8.39
N PRO A 258 17.14 11.27 -8.51
CA PRO A 258 16.46 10.02 -8.21
C PRO A 258 15.87 9.96 -6.80
N VAL A 259 16.59 10.48 -5.81
CA VAL A 259 16.13 10.58 -4.42
C VAL A 259 14.86 11.41 -4.29
N GLU A 260 14.82 12.58 -4.93
CA GLU A 260 13.64 13.45 -4.89
C GLU A 260 12.44 12.80 -5.60
N ASN A 261 12.68 12.15 -6.74
CA ASN A 261 11.65 11.39 -7.44
C ASN A 261 11.11 10.22 -6.60
N ALA A 262 11.97 9.52 -5.86
CA ALA A 262 11.56 8.45 -4.94
C ALA A 262 10.65 8.98 -3.82
N ILE A 263 10.97 10.15 -3.25
CA ILE A 263 10.13 10.83 -2.25
C ILE A 263 8.77 11.23 -2.84
N GLN A 264 8.76 11.83 -4.03
CA GLN A 264 7.51 12.21 -4.72
C GLN A 264 6.64 10.99 -5.01
N LEU A 265 7.25 9.89 -5.46
CA LEU A 265 6.58 8.63 -5.72
C LEU A 265 5.99 8.02 -4.44
N ALA A 266 6.75 8.00 -3.34
CA ALA A 266 6.28 7.54 -2.04
C ALA A 266 5.08 8.36 -1.53
N ASN A 267 5.15 9.69 -1.62
CA ASN A 267 4.07 10.58 -1.22
C ASN A 267 2.82 10.41 -2.09
N GLY A 268 2.99 10.24 -3.40
CA GLY A 268 1.91 9.95 -4.34
C GLY A 268 1.19 8.64 -4.02
N ALA A 269 1.96 7.57 -3.79
CA ALA A 269 1.41 6.27 -3.40
C ALA A 269 0.66 6.35 -2.06
N HIS A 270 1.22 7.04 -1.06
CA HIS A 270 0.58 7.21 0.24
C HIS A 270 -0.73 8.02 0.18
N SER A 271 -0.77 9.05 -0.68
CA SER A 271 -2.00 9.82 -0.93
C SER A 271 -3.09 8.94 -1.55
N ILE A 272 -2.75 8.13 -2.55
CA ILE A 272 -3.66 7.18 -3.20
C ILE A 272 -4.15 6.12 -2.21
N ALA A 273 -3.25 5.57 -1.42
CA ALA A 273 -3.53 4.62 -0.35
C ALA A 273 -4.60 5.13 0.62
N ARG A 274 -4.38 6.34 1.16
CA ARG A 274 -5.33 6.99 2.07
C ARG A 274 -6.70 7.19 1.42
N ARG A 275 -6.75 7.57 0.15
CA ARG A 275 -8.01 7.75 -0.59
C ARG A 275 -8.76 6.44 -0.80
N ILE A 276 -8.05 5.37 -1.16
CA ILE A 276 -8.62 4.01 -1.28
C ILE A 276 -9.18 3.54 0.07
N TYR A 277 -8.40 3.69 1.14
CA TYR A 277 -8.84 3.33 2.48
C TYR A 277 -10.10 4.10 2.89
N ASN A 278 -10.11 5.42 2.72
CA ASN A 278 -11.26 6.27 3.05
C ASN A 278 -12.50 5.97 2.20
N PHE A 279 -12.32 5.48 0.98
CA PHE A 279 -13.42 5.04 0.13
C PHE A 279 -14.07 3.75 0.66
N ILE A 280 -13.26 2.78 1.07
CA ILE A 280 -13.75 1.50 1.59
C ILE A 280 -14.24 1.63 3.04
N HIS A 281 -13.61 2.50 3.84
CA HIS A 281 -13.91 2.74 5.26
C HIS A 281 -14.04 4.23 5.56
N PRO A 282 -15.15 4.88 5.18
CA PRO A 282 -15.32 6.31 5.40
C PRO A 282 -15.61 6.65 6.87
N GLN A 283 -15.21 7.85 7.26
CA GLN A 283 -15.49 8.41 8.58
C GLN A 283 -16.97 8.81 8.74
N ASN A 284 -17.64 9.17 7.64
CA ASN A 284 -19.06 9.48 7.57
C ASN A 284 -19.77 8.37 6.77
N HIS A 285 -20.97 7.96 7.18
CA HIS A 285 -21.66 6.73 6.69
C HIS A 285 -21.96 6.62 5.18
N THR A 286 -21.55 7.58 4.35
CA THR A 286 -21.72 7.58 2.89
C THR A 286 -20.51 8.23 2.22
N VAL A 287 -19.94 7.57 1.19
CA VAL A 287 -18.96 8.18 0.27
C VAL A 287 -19.68 8.49 -1.04
N GLY A 288 -19.56 9.72 -1.50
CA GLY A 288 -20.02 10.06 -2.84
C GLY A 288 -19.02 9.50 -3.86
N LEU A 289 -19.49 8.91 -4.96
CA LEU A 289 -18.58 8.50 -6.05
C LEU A 289 -17.75 9.67 -6.60
N VAL A 290 -18.18 10.90 -6.36
CA VAL A 290 -17.43 12.14 -6.63
C VAL A 290 -16.06 12.15 -5.92
N ASP A 291 -15.95 11.59 -4.72
CA ASP A 291 -14.68 11.54 -3.94
C ASP A 291 -13.61 10.65 -4.60
N LEU A 292 -14.05 9.71 -5.45
CA LEU A 292 -13.18 8.91 -6.33
C LEU A 292 -12.99 9.52 -7.72
N ARG A 293 -13.87 10.45 -8.13
CA ARG A 293 -13.88 11.06 -9.46
C ARG A 293 -13.12 12.39 -9.50
N GLU A 294 -12.97 13.10 -8.38
CA GLU A 294 -12.36 14.44 -8.34
C GLU A 294 -11.32 14.62 -7.23
N PRO A 295 -10.01 14.72 -7.55
CA PRO A 295 -9.41 14.30 -8.83
C PRO A 295 -9.56 12.80 -9.02
N SER A 296 -9.67 12.30 -10.25
CA SER A 296 -9.97 10.88 -10.45
C SER A 296 -8.90 9.96 -9.85
N LEU A 297 -9.31 8.94 -9.09
CA LEU A 297 -8.38 7.94 -8.53
C LEU A 297 -7.65 7.20 -9.67
N LEU A 298 -8.33 6.97 -10.79
CA LEU A 298 -7.72 6.40 -12.00
C LEU A 298 -6.68 7.33 -12.63
N GLU A 299 -6.91 8.65 -12.59
CA GLU A 299 -5.92 9.63 -13.03
C GLU A 299 -4.74 9.69 -12.07
N SER A 300 -4.99 9.57 -10.77
CA SER A 300 -3.94 9.54 -9.74
C SER A 300 -3.05 8.31 -9.91
N LEU A 301 -3.63 7.12 -10.17
CA LEU A 301 -2.89 5.90 -10.48
C LEU A 301 -2.10 6.02 -11.80
N ARG A 302 -2.67 6.66 -12.84
CA ARG A 302 -1.93 6.97 -14.07
C ARG A 302 -0.77 7.94 -13.83
N SER A 303 -0.96 8.96 -13.00
CA SER A 303 0.09 9.90 -12.60
C SER A 303 1.20 9.19 -11.84
N LEU A 304 0.85 8.28 -10.91
CA LEU A 304 1.80 7.45 -10.18
C LEU A 304 2.71 6.64 -11.12
N ARG A 305 2.14 6.02 -12.16
CA ARG A 305 2.93 5.30 -13.17
C ARG A 305 3.87 6.22 -13.97
N ARG A 306 3.46 7.45 -14.27
CA ARG A 306 4.34 8.44 -14.90
C ARG A 306 5.52 8.79 -13.99
N MET A 307 5.25 8.98 -12.69
CA MET A 307 6.30 9.22 -11.68
C MET A 307 7.29 8.05 -11.57
N VAL A 308 6.83 6.80 -11.69
CA VAL A 308 7.73 5.62 -11.80
C VAL A 308 8.63 5.73 -13.03
N GLY A 309 8.07 6.07 -14.19
CA GLY A 309 8.85 6.25 -15.42
C GLY A 309 9.86 7.40 -15.32
N ASP A 310 9.50 8.51 -14.67
CA ASP A 310 10.42 9.62 -14.39
C ASP A 310 11.56 9.21 -13.45
N PHE A 311 11.23 8.47 -12.39
CA PHE A 311 12.21 7.90 -11.47
C PHE A 311 13.20 6.98 -12.20
N GLN A 312 12.71 6.02 -12.98
CA GLN A 312 13.55 5.08 -13.75
C GLN A 312 14.49 5.82 -14.71
N ARG A 313 13.97 6.81 -15.46
CA ARG A 313 14.80 7.65 -16.34
C ARG A 313 15.88 8.41 -15.58
N SER A 314 15.55 8.95 -14.41
CA SER A 314 16.50 9.67 -13.55
C SER A 314 17.59 8.74 -13.02
N ALA A 315 17.21 7.54 -12.58
CA ALA A 315 18.14 6.52 -12.09
C ALA A 315 19.12 6.04 -13.18
N SER A 316 18.64 5.80 -14.41
CA SER A 316 19.51 5.39 -15.53
C SER A 316 20.57 6.45 -15.87
N ARG A 317 20.20 7.73 -15.85
CA ARG A 317 21.14 8.84 -16.13
C ARG A 317 22.29 8.92 -15.12
N VAL A 318 22.03 8.58 -13.86
CA VAL A 318 23.08 8.51 -12.83
C VAL A 318 23.98 7.30 -13.04
N GLY A 319 23.46 6.19 -13.55
CA GLY A 319 24.24 5.04 -13.97
C GLY A 319 25.18 5.36 -15.14
N ASP A 320 24.66 6.04 -16.16
CA ASP A 320 25.44 6.43 -17.35
C ASP A 320 26.52 7.47 -17.02
N ALA A 321 26.25 8.39 -16.08
CA ALA A 321 27.24 9.36 -15.60
C ALA A 321 28.36 8.73 -14.75
N LYS A 322 28.18 7.47 -14.31
CA LYS A 322 29.12 6.72 -13.46
C LYS A 322 29.98 5.70 -14.23
N GLY A 323 30.05 5.73 -15.57
CA GLY A 323 30.96 4.83 -16.29
C GLY A 323 31.53 5.38 -17.61
N PRO A 324 32.63 4.77 -18.13
CA PRO A 324 33.61 3.91 -17.45
C PRO A 324 34.58 4.68 -16.54
#